data_AF-A0A6V7LMS1-F1
#
_entry.id   AF-A0A6V7LMS1-F1
#
_cell.length_a   1.000
_cell.length_b   1.000
_cell.length_c   1.000
_cell.angle_alpha   90.00
_cell.angle_beta   90.00
_cell.angle_gamma   90.00
#
_symmetry.space_group_name_H-M   'P 1'
#
loop_
_entity.id
_entity.type
_entity.pdbx_description
1 polymer ?
#
loop_
_entity_poly.entity_id
_entity_poly.type
_entity_poly.pdbx_seq_one_letter_code
_entity_poly.pdbx_strand_id
1 'polypeptide(L)' 'AGIDDPDLHRKTTNIMKKIGCFSQIQDDYLDVFGEPSITRKTSNDIQMGKASWLAITALQLASPQQRKMFE' A
#
# COMPACT_ATOMS: atom_id res chain seq x y z
N ALA A 1 15.35 0.80 -25.82
CA ALA A 1 16.62 0.78 -25.06
C ALA A 1 17.55 -0.37 -25.45
N GLY A 2 17.07 -1.46 -26.08
CA GLY A 2 17.95 -2.53 -26.57
C GLY A 2 18.63 -3.35 -25.45
N ILE A 3 18.00 -3.47 -24.28
CA ILE A 3 18.52 -4.20 -23.13
C ILE A 3 17.69 -5.48 -22.96
N ASP A 4 18.30 -6.62 -23.27
CA ASP A 4 17.67 -7.95 -23.28
C ASP A 4 18.36 -8.96 -22.34
N ASP A 5 19.38 -8.55 -21.58
CA ASP A 5 20.07 -9.39 -20.59
C ASP A 5 19.09 -9.90 -19.50
N PRO A 6 18.80 -11.23 -19.46
CA PRO A 6 17.86 -11.81 -18.50
C PRO A 6 18.28 -11.63 -17.04
N ASP A 7 19.58 -11.63 -16.74
CA ASP A 7 20.08 -11.48 -15.38
C ASP A 7 19.93 -10.05 -14.88
N LEU A 8 20.17 -9.08 -15.76
CA LEU A 8 19.92 -7.67 -15.46
C LEU A 8 18.42 -7.42 -15.22
N HIS A 9 17.55 -7.98 -16.05
CA HIS A 9 16.09 -7.91 -15.86
C HIS A 9 15.67 -8.52 -14.52
N ARG A 10 16.21 -9.69 -14.17
CA ARG A 10 15.92 -10.36 -12.89
C ARG A 10 16.33 -9.50 -11.69
N LYS A 11 17.56 -8.96 -11.70
CA LYS A 11 18.06 -8.09 -10.61
C LYS A 11 17.20 -6.83 -10.48
N THR A 12 16.89 -6.20 -11.60
CA THR A 12 16.08 -4.98 -11.64
C THR A 12 14.66 -5.25 -11.14
N THR A 13 14.06 -6.37 -11.56
CA THR A 13 12.73 -6.81 -11.11
C THR A 13 12.67 -6.94 -9.59
N ASN A 14 13.70 -7.49 -8.96
CA ASN A 14 13.72 -7.64 -7.50
C ASN A 14 13.74 -6.29 -6.78
N ILE A 15 14.48 -5.31 -7.31
CA ILE A 15 14.50 -3.94 -6.75
C ILE A 15 13.15 -3.27 -6.98
N MET A 16 12.63 -3.34 -8.20
CA MET A 16 11.36 -2.70 -8.58
C MET A 16 10.17 -3.28 -7.81
N LYS A 17 10.18 -4.58 -7.47
CA LYS A 17 9.17 -5.17 -6.58
C LYS A 17 9.15 -4.52 -5.20
N LYS A 18 10.32 -4.23 -4.63
CA LYS A 18 10.42 -3.54 -3.33
C LYS A 18 9.94 -2.09 -3.43
N ILE A 19 10.33 -1.39 -4.49
CA ILE A 19 9.88 -0.02 -4.75
C ILE A 19 8.36 0.01 -4.93
N GLY A 20 7.81 -0.87 -5.77
CA GLY A 20 6.36 -0.96 -5.99
C GLY A 20 5.59 -1.28 -4.71
N CYS A 21 6.09 -2.18 -3.87
CA CYS A 21 5.50 -2.45 -2.57
C CYS A 21 5.51 -1.22 -1.65
N PHE A 22 6.65 -0.52 -1.57
CA PHE A 22 6.75 0.71 -0.79
C PHE A 22 5.80 1.81 -1.32
N SER A 23 5.75 2.00 -2.64
CA SER A 23 4.84 2.96 -3.27
C SER A 23 3.38 2.64 -3.00
N GLN A 24 2.99 1.36 -2.98
CA GLN A 24 1.62 0.97 -2.63
C GLN A 24 1.30 1.25 -1.16
N ILE A 25 2.23 0.95 -0.24
CA ILE A 25 2.07 1.28 1.18
C ILE A 25 1.91 2.79 1.38
N GLN A 26 2.67 3.60 0.63
CA GLN A 26 2.55 5.05 0.67
C GLN A 26 1.20 5.54 0.12
N ASP A 27 0.69 4.96 -0.98
CA ASP A 27 -0.64 5.28 -1.52
C ASP A 27 -1.73 4.95 -0.49
N ASP A 28 -1.70 3.76 0.11
CA ASP A 28 -2.66 3.33 1.15
C ASP A 28 -2.64 4.29 2.37
N TYR A 29 -1.45 4.76 2.77
CA TYR A 29 -1.31 5.75 3.86
C TYR A 29 -1.92 7.10 3.47
N LEU A 30 -1.59 7.60 2.27
CA LEU A 30 -2.06 8.88 1.78
C LEU A 30 -3.55 8.88 1.46
N ASP A 31 -4.15 7.73 1.16
CA ASP A 31 -5.60 7.62 1.00
C ASP A 31 -6.32 7.89 2.32
N VAL A 32 -5.76 7.55 3.49
CA VAL A 32 -6.43 7.83 4.78
C VAL A 32 -5.99 9.18 5.36
N PHE A 33 -4.71 9.52 5.27
CA PHE A 33 -4.14 10.66 5.99
C PHE A 33 -3.66 11.80 5.08
N GLY A 34 -3.67 11.61 3.76
CA GLY A 34 -3.24 12.63 2.81
C GLY A 34 -4.28 13.73 2.62
N GLU A 35 -3.80 14.96 2.44
CA GLU A 35 -4.68 16.08 2.15
C GLU A 35 -5.19 16.01 0.69
N PRO A 36 -6.51 16.01 0.44
CA PRO A 36 -7.07 15.88 -0.91
C PRO A 36 -6.58 16.94 -1.91
N SER A 37 -6.25 18.15 -1.43
CA SER A 37 -5.72 19.24 -2.24
C SER A 37 -4.32 18.93 -2.80
N ILE A 38 -3.52 18.15 -2.07
CA ILE A 38 -2.16 17.75 -2.40
C ILE A 38 -2.17 16.43 -3.19
N THR A 39 -2.89 15.43 -2.68
CA THR A 39 -2.97 14.10 -3.32
C THR A 39 -3.78 14.13 -4.61
N ARG A 40 -4.68 15.13 -4.77
CA ARG A 40 -5.60 15.29 -5.90
C ARG A 40 -6.45 14.06 -6.15
N LYS A 41 -6.75 13.31 -5.08
CA LYS A 41 -7.46 12.02 -5.13
C LYS A 41 -8.62 12.04 -4.14
N THR A 42 -9.74 11.46 -4.55
CA THR A 42 -10.84 11.13 -3.63
C THR A 42 -10.60 9.73 -3.11
N SER A 43 -10.22 9.62 -1.84
CA SER A 43 -9.99 8.33 -1.18
C SER A 43 -11.29 7.63 -0.82
N ASN A 44 -11.31 6.31 -0.98
CA ASN A 44 -12.45 5.45 -0.65
C ASN A 44 -12.05 4.07 -0.09
N ASP A 45 -10.80 3.88 0.31
CA ASP A 45 -10.26 2.56 0.69
C ASP A 45 -11.03 1.92 1.85
N ILE A 46 -11.39 2.72 2.87
CA ILE A 46 -12.15 2.25 4.03
C ILE A 46 -13.58 1.90 3.61
N GLN A 47 -14.25 2.78 2.86
CA GLN A 47 -15.63 2.60 2.43
C GLN A 47 -15.81 1.39 1.51
N MET A 48 -14.78 1.07 0.72
CA MET A 48 -14.75 -0.09 -0.17
C MET A 48 -14.30 -1.37 0.54
N GLY A 49 -13.95 -1.30 1.83
CA GLY A 49 -13.46 -2.45 2.59
C GLY A 49 -12.20 -3.06 1.99
N LYS A 50 -11.31 -2.23 1.39
CA LYS A 50 -10.09 -2.75 0.77
C LYS A 50 -9.17 -3.32 1.85
N ALA A 51 -8.46 -4.39 1.50
CA ALA A 51 -7.39 -4.96 2.31
C ALA A 51 -6.10 -4.12 2.20
N SER A 52 -6.20 -2.83 2.54
CA SER A 52 -5.06 -1.91 2.52
C SER A 52 -4.04 -2.27 3.60
N TRP A 53 -2.82 -1.77 3.43
CA TRP A 53 -1.75 -1.92 4.41
C TRP A 53 -2.16 -1.43 5.81
N LEU A 54 -2.93 -0.34 5.89
CA LEU A 54 -3.45 0.18 7.15
C LEU A 54 -4.45 -0.78 7.81
N ALA A 55 -5.38 -1.36 7.04
CA ALA A 55 -6.35 -2.33 7.56
C ALA A 55 -5.66 -3.57 8.14
N ILE A 56 -4.72 -4.15 7.40
CA ILE A 56 -3.97 -5.33 7.83
C ILE A 56 -3.12 -5.01 9.06
N THR A 57 -2.41 -3.89 9.05
CA THR A 57 -1.55 -3.47 10.17
C THR A 57 -2.37 -3.19 11.43
N ALA A 58 -3.53 -2.54 11.29
CA ALA A 58 -4.44 -2.30 12.41
C ALA A 58 -4.91 -3.63 13.03
N LEU A 59 -5.34 -4.60 12.22
CA LEU A 59 -5.76 -5.92 12.70
C LEU A 59 -4.63 -6.72 13.38
N GLN A 60 -3.39 -6.58 12.92
CA GLN A 60 -2.23 -7.23 13.54
C GLN A 60 -1.89 -6.66 14.93
N LEU A 61 -2.13 -5.36 15.13
CA LEU A 61 -1.80 -4.65 16.37
C LEU A 61 -2.99 -4.49 17.32
N ALA A 62 -4.21 -4.72 16.85
CA ALA A 62 -5.45 -4.50 17.60
C ALA A 62 -5.55 -5.41 18.83
N SER A 63 -5.99 -4.84 19.94
CA SER A 63 -6.51 -5.61 21.08
C SER A 63 -7.77 -6.40 20.68
N PRO A 64 -8.19 -7.42 21.46
CA PRO A 64 -9.45 -8.12 21.20
C PRO A 64 -10.66 -7.18 21.08
N GLN A 65 -10.70 -6.11 21.88
CA GLN A 65 -11.77 -5.11 21.84
C GLN A 65 -11.71 -4.25 20.57
N GLN A 66 -10.51 -3.83 20.15
CA GLN A 66 -10.33 -3.06 18.92
C GLN A 66 -10.63 -3.91 17.68
N ARG A 67 -10.26 -5.19 17.70
CA ARG A 67 -10.56 -6.12 16.62
C ARG A 67 -12.06 -6.32 16.45
N LYS A 68 -12.80 -6.45 17.57
CA LYS A 68 -14.27 -6.52 17.55
C LYS A 68 -14.94 -5.22 17.05
N MET A 69 -14.28 -4.07 17.18
CA MET A 69 -14.77 -2.81 16.61
C MET A 69 -14.47 -2.71 15.11
N PHE A 70 -13.40 -3.35 14.65
CA PHE A 70 -12.99 -3.36 13.25
C PHE A 70 -13.85 -4.32 12.40
N GLU A 71 -14.23 -5.47 12.95
CA GLU A 71 -15.09 -6.50 12.35
C GLU A 71 -16.59 -6.16 12.46
#